data_AF-A0A7W3RLK8-F1
#
_entry.id   AF-A0A7W3RLK8-F1
#
_cell.length_a   1.000
_cell.length_b   1.000
_cell.length_c   1.000
_cell.angle_alpha   90.00
_cell.angle_beta   90.00
_cell.angle_gamma   90.00
#
_symmetry.space_group_name_H-M   'P 1'
#
loop_
_entity.id
_entity.type
_entity.pdbx_description
1 polymer ?
#
loop_
_entity_poly.entity_id
_entity_poly.type
_entity_poly.pdbx_seq_one_letter_code
_entity_poly.pdbx_strand_id
1 'polypeptide(L)'
;MSLIVYTVASLFTVTALLIFRRPRLALRDPLTASTCVSIFLGGLCFFCSAPVTLGAVNDLTHVPNFGAPMTYSVISAYSASLLILLINWRGGPADRVRSQVVRVATVYSLMIIAVITLFALAHAPVERLRDLDTYYANTPYMREMIVLYLLGHGACAVITIYVCLRWSREVTGILRTGLRLIMAGLAVDVLGFEGAKSTAVVARWAGCDLDRLSTGLAPRAAALGALLCAAGFVLPRLLPATLAQWRSIWDYRALGPLWAELRHVPTASKPAPPRWQLPRGRLYYRELRILDALLALQSRCDGRVRETAYRQARGQGSPPGEAHFIAAAAMVVDAARQAGRPRPPESPEPESGSRLHTALFSDTGELVRLARALAGSPVVSAAREGTARTARS
;
A
#
# COMPACT_ATOMS: atom_id res chain seq x y z
N MET A 1 9.07 26.50 5.68
CA MET A 1 10.00 25.37 5.90
C MET A 1 9.51 24.44 6.99
N SER A 2 9.21 24.91 8.21
CA SER A 2 8.70 24.06 9.30
C SER A 2 7.44 23.26 8.94
N LEU A 3 6.45 23.88 8.27
CA LEU A 3 5.25 23.19 7.78
C LEU A 3 5.57 22.00 6.86
N ILE A 4 6.44 22.19 5.86
CA ILE A 4 6.84 21.14 4.92
C ILE A 4 7.50 19.97 5.66
N VAL A 5 8.41 20.29 6.59
CA VAL A 5 9.13 19.29 7.39
C VAL A 5 8.16 18.47 8.26
N TYR A 6 7.20 19.13 8.92
CA TYR A 6 6.18 18.43 9.70
C TYR A 6 5.16 17.68 8.85
N THR A 7 4.81 18.17 7.66
CA THR A 7 3.95 17.44 6.72
C THR A 7 4.62 16.16 6.24
N VAL A 8 5.91 16.21 5.90
CA VAL A 8 6.70 15.03 5.52
C VAL A 8 6.82 14.07 6.70
N ALA A 9 7.19 14.55 7.90
CA ALA A 9 7.24 13.72 9.10
C ALA A 9 5.89 13.07 9.45
N SER A 10 4.78 13.80 9.24
CA SER A 10 3.42 13.28 9.43
C SER A 10 3.08 12.22 8.40
N LEU A 11 3.49 12.40 7.13
CA LEU A 11 3.30 11.41 6.07
C LEU A 11 4.08 10.12 6.37
N PHE A 12 5.32 10.23 6.84
CA PHE A 12 6.10 9.07 7.29
C PHE A 12 5.45 8.39 8.50
N THR A 13 4.95 9.15 9.46
CA THR A 13 4.22 8.62 10.63
C THR A 13 2.93 7.91 10.21
N VAL A 14 2.14 8.49 9.32
CA VAL A 14 0.92 7.86 8.77
C VAL A 14 1.27 6.59 7.98
N THR A 15 2.33 6.64 7.16
CA THR A 15 2.82 5.49 6.40
C THR A 15 3.24 4.36 7.33
N ALA A 16 4.00 4.69 8.38
CA ALA A 16 4.39 3.77 9.43
C ALA A 16 3.13 3.17 10.09
N LEU A 17 2.18 3.98 10.56
CA LEU A 17 0.94 3.51 11.19
C LEU A 17 0.10 2.59 10.28
N LEU A 18 0.00 2.90 9.00
CA LEU A 18 -0.71 2.09 8.01
C LEU A 18 -0.04 0.72 7.80
N ILE A 19 1.29 0.68 7.83
CA ILE A 19 2.08 -0.55 7.79
C ILE A 19 1.97 -1.31 9.13
N PHE A 20 1.95 -0.59 10.26
CA PHE A 20 1.88 -1.12 11.62
C PHE A 20 0.48 -1.61 12.03
N ARG A 21 -0.46 -1.82 11.10
CA ARG A 21 -1.83 -2.29 11.41
C ARG A 21 -1.89 -3.60 12.22
N ARG A 22 -0.78 -4.37 12.27
CA ARG A 22 -0.50 -5.44 13.24
C ARG A 22 1.00 -5.49 13.61
N PRO A 23 1.47 -4.72 14.62
CA PRO A 23 2.90 -4.51 14.86
C PRO A 23 3.61 -5.81 15.30
N ARG A 24 2.94 -6.65 16.10
CA ARG A 24 3.48 -7.92 16.58
C ARG A 24 3.73 -8.96 15.48
N LEU A 25 2.94 -8.94 14.41
CA LEU A 25 3.16 -9.81 13.25
C LEU A 25 4.23 -9.23 12.30
N ALA A 26 4.21 -7.90 12.12
CA ALA A 26 5.15 -7.18 11.27
C ALA A 26 6.61 -7.28 11.76
N LEU A 27 6.82 -7.36 13.07
CA LEU A 27 8.16 -7.48 13.67
C LEU A 27 8.76 -8.90 13.63
N ARG A 28 7.97 -9.92 13.26
CA ARG A 28 8.47 -11.30 13.11
C ARG A 28 9.20 -11.53 11.78
N ASP A 29 8.92 -10.71 10.78
CA ASP A 29 9.61 -10.73 9.50
C ASP A 29 10.71 -9.64 9.49
N PRO A 30 12.00 -10.02 9.42
CA PRO A 30 13.12 -9.08 9.39
C PRO A 30 13.01 -8.04 8.28
N LEU A 31 12.40 -8.40 7.15
CA LEU A 31 12.24 -7.49 6.03
C LEU A 31 11.18 -6.42 6.32
N THR A 32 10.02 -6.84 6.83
CA THR A 32 8.98 -5.91 7.24
C THR A 32 9.46 -5.01 8.38
N ALA A 33 10.18 -5.56 9.36
CA ALA A 33 10.73 -4.81 10.48
C ALA A 33 11.73 -3.72 10.02
N SER A 34 12.71 -4.07 9.18
CA SER A 34 13.70 -3.12 8.66
C SER A 34 13.08 -2.03 7.78
N THR A 35 12.03 -2.37 7.01
CA THR A 35 11.26 -1.37 6.24
C THR A 35 10.58 -0.37 7.17
N CYS A 36 9.93 -0.86 8.23
CA CYS A 36 9.27 0.01 9.21
C CYS A 36 10.25 0.94 9.93
N VAL A 37 11.38 0.40 10.37
CA VAL A 37 12.44 1.17 11.04
C VAL A 37 12.97 2.26 10.11
N SER A 38 13.20 1.95 8.83
CA SER A 38 13.67 2.93 7.85
C SER A 38 12.67 4.07 7.64
N ILE A 39 11.38 3.76 7.53
CA ILE A 39 10.31 4.75 7.37
C ILE A 39 10.21 5.63 8.64
N PHE A 40 10.26 5.03 9.81
CA PHE A 40 10.22 5.75 11.08
C PHE A 40 11.42 6.69 11.24
N LEU A 41 12.65 6.19 11.03
CA LEU A 41 13.87 6.98 11.12
C LEU A 41 13.93 8.08 10.06
N GLY A 42 13.41 7.83 8.85
CA GLY A 42 13.25 8.86 7.83
C GLY A 42 12.36 10.01 8.30
N GLY A 43 11.20 9.71 8.89
CA GLY A 43 10.34 10.72 9.51
C GLY A 43 11.01 11.45 10.68
N LEU A 44 11.76 10.72 11.51
CA LEU A 44 12.50 11.28 12.64
C LEU A 44 13.61 12.25 12.17
N CYS A 45 14.28 11.97 11.05
CA CYS A 45 15.27 12.89 10.46
C CYS A 45 14.65 14.28 10.21
N PHE A 46 13.47 14.33 9.59
CA PHE A 46 12.75 15.58 9.35
C PHE A 46 12.37 16.26 10.65
N PHE A 47 11.80 15.51 11.60
CA PHE A 47 11.42 16.05 12.90
C PHE A 47 12.61 16.69 13.63
N CYS A 48 13.74 16.00 13.70
CA CYS A 48 14.97 16.47 14.35
C CYS A 48 15.62 17.64 13.60
N SER A 49 15.51 17.70 12.27
CA SER A 49 16.08 18.77 11.44
C SER A 49 15.25 20.05 11.40
N ALA A 50 14.04 20.06 12.00
CA ALA A 50 13.20 21.25 12.00
C ALA A 50 13.83 22.35 12.89
N PRO A 51 13.96 23.62 12.42
CA PRO A 51 14.56 24.68 13.23
C PRO A 51 13.91 24.89 14.60
N VAL A 52 12.59 24.64 14.70
CA VAL A 52 11.84 24.71 15.96
C VAL A 52 12.27 23.60 16.92
N THR A 53 12.44 22.37 16.42
CA THR A 53 12.94 21.25 17.22
C THR A 53 14.39 21.48 17.64
N LEU A 54 15.23 21.99 16.74
CA LEU A 54 16.63 22.31 17.04
C LEU A 54 16.74 23.36 18.15
N GLY A 55 16.00 24.47 18.05
CA GLY A 55 15.97 25.51 19.09
C GLY A 55 15.47 24.97 20.42
N ALA A 56 14.36 24.23 20.42
CA ALA A 56 13.81 23.64 21.65
C ALA A 56 14.78 22.67 22.34
N VAL A 57 15.55 21.90 21.57
CA VAL A 57 16.56 20.98 22.12
C VAL A 57 17.77 21.74 22.66
N ASN A 58 18.22 22.80 21.98
CA ASN A 58 19.30 23.64 22.48
C ASN A 58 18.88 24.34 23.79
N ASP A 59 17.66 24.87 23.86
CA ASP A 59 17.09 25.49 25.06
C ASP A 59 17.00 24.49 26.22
N LEU A 60 16.54 23.26 25.94
CA LEU A 60 16.39 22.20 26.95
C LEU A 60 17.73 21.71 27.51
N THR A 61 18.76 21.63 26.66
CA THR A 61 20.09 21.15 27.05
C THR A 61 20.99 22.26 27.58
N HIS A 62 20.62 23.52 27.36
CA HIS A 62 21.45 24.70 27.59
C HIS A 62 22.80 24.67 26.86
N VAL A 63 22.91 23.86 25.79
CA VAL A 63 24.09 23.75 24.95
C VAL A 63 23.75 24.27 23.56
N PRO A 64 24.37 25.38 23.11
CA PRO A 64 24.10 25.90 21.77
C PRO A 64 24.48 24.84 20.73
N ASN A 65 23.67 24.71 19.68
CA ASN A 65 23.89 23.78 18.57
C ASN A 65 23.82 22.27 18.91
N PHE A 66 23.38 21.87 20.12
CA PHE A 66 23.21 20.46 20.47
C PHE A 66 22.25 19.69 19.55
N GLY A 67 21.30 20.39 18.92
CA GLY A 67 20.43 19.81 17.91
C GLY A 67 21.18 19.24 16.68
N ALA A 68 22.40 19.71 16.39
CA ALA A 68 23.21 19.25 15.27
C ALA A 68 23.71 17.80 15.43
N PRO A 69 24.47 17.43 16.48
CA PRO A 69 24.90 16.03 16.69
C PRO A 69 23.71 15.08 16.85
N MET A 70 22.59 15.53 17.45
CA MET A 70 21.35 14.75 17.49
C MET A 70 20.84 14.44 16.08
N THR A 71 20.70 15.47 15.24
CA THR A 71 20.20 15.31 13.86
C THR A 71 21.11 14.43 13.02
N TYR A 72 22.42 14.65 13.07
CA TYR A 72 23.39 13.85 12.34
C TYR A 72 23.41 12.40 12.81
N SER A 73 23.22 12.15 14.11
CA SER A 73 23.10 10.79 14.65
C SER A 73 21.85 10.08 14.13
N VAL A 74 20.71 10.79 14.04
CA VAL A 74 19.47 10.24 13.47
C VAL A 74 19.62 9.96 11.97
N ILE A 75 20.25 10.85 11.21
CA ILE A 75 20.57 10.63 9.77
C ILE A 75 21.50 9.41 9.60
N SER A 76 22.48 9.27 10.49
CA SER A 76 23.39 8.12 10.51
C SER A 76 22.65 6.81 10.79
N ALA A 77 21.76 6.80 11.80
CA ALA A 77 20.92 5.66 12.11
C ALA A 77 19.96 5.31 10.96
N TYR A 78 19.38 6.33 10.31
CA TYR A 78 18.55 6.16 9.12
C TYR A 78 19.36 5.51 7.98
N SER A 79 20.56 5.99 7.70
CA SER A 79 21.47 5.42 6.70
C SER A 79 21.78 3.95 6.99
N ALA A 80 22.11 3.63 8.25
CA ALA A 80 22.31 2.25 8.68
C ALA A 80 21.06 1.39 8.43
N SER A 81 19.88 1.91 8.74
CA SER A 81 18.62 1.19 8.55
C SER A 81 18.30 0.90 7.09
N LEU A 82 18.64 1.81 6.17
CA LEU A 82 18.50 1.59 4.72
C LEU A 82 19.41 0.48 4.22
N LEU A 83 20.67 0.45 4.67
CA LEU A 83 21.60 -0.63 4.31
C LEU A 83 21.17 -1.97 4.92
N ILE A 84 20.68 -1.98 6.16
CA ILE A 84 20.12 -3.17 6.80
C ILE A 84 18.88 -3.66 6.05
N LEU A 85 17.99 -2.76 5.64
CA LEU A 85 16.85 -3.08 4.79
C LEU A 85 17.32 -3.73 3.48
N LEU A 86 18.33 -3.17 2.83
CA LEU A 86 18.89 -3.70 1.58
C LEU A 86 19.48 -5.11 1.76
N ILE A 87 20.17 -5.35 2.87
CA ILE A 87 20.71 -6.67 3.24
C ILE A 87 19.57 -7.67 3.44
N ASN A 88 18.52 -7.29 4.17
CA ASN A 88 17.35 -8.15 4.39
C ASN A 88 16.57 -8.39 3.09
N TRP A 89 16.50 -7.41 2.18
CA TRP A 89 15.89 -7.57 0.86
C TRP A 89 16.64 -8.53 -0.03
N ARG A 90 17.98 -8.49 -0.01
CA ARG A 90 18.81 -9.42 -0.77
C ARG A 90 18.60 -10.86 -0.32
N GLY A 91 18.32 -11.06 0.97
CA GLY A 91 18.20 -12.39 1.57
C GLY A 91 19.52 -13.18 1.54
N GLY A 92 19.42 -14.48 1.80
CA GLY A 92 20.55 -15.41 1.86
C GLY A 92 20.63 -16.19 3.17
N PRO A 93 21.72 -16.93 3.41
CA PRO A 93 21.92 -17.67 4.65
C PRO A 93 21.84 -16.76 5.88
N ALA A 94 21.09 -17.17 6.91
CA ALA A 94 20.79 -16.36 8.07
C ALA A 94 22.04 -15.81 8.78
N ASP A 95 23.10 -16.61 8.87
CA ASP A 95 24.36 -16.21 9.51
C ASP A 95 25.07 -15.09 8.76
N ARG A 96 25.04 -15.14 7.43
CA ARG A 96 25.65 -14.10 6.57
C ARG A 96 24.88 -12.79 6.67
N VAL A 97 23.55 -12.87 6.61
CA VAL A 97 22.67 -11.70 6.79
C VAL A 97 22.91 -11.08 8.15
N ARG A 98 22.92 -11.87 9.23
CA ARG A 98 23.18 -11.40 10.60
C ARG A 98 24.54 -10.75 10.73
N SER A 99 25.60 -11.37 10.21
CA SER A 99 26.96 -10.81 10.25
C SER A 99 27.04 -9.46 9.53
N GLN A 100 26.41 -9.34 8.35
CA GLN A 100 26.37 -8.08 7.60
C GLN A 100 25.57 -6.99 8.34
N VAL A 101 24.42 -7.34 8.92
CA VAL A 101 23.61 -6.42 9.72
C VAL A 101 24.37 -5.91 10.93
N VAL A 102 25.02 -6.81 11.68
CA VAL A 102 25.85 -6.42 12.84
C VAL A 102 26.99 -5.52 12.40
N ARG A 103 27.69 -5.84 11.30
CA ARG A 103 28.78 -5.01 10.78
C ARG A 103 28.32 -3.59 10.43
N VAL A 104 27.21 -3.46 9.71
CA VAL A 104 26.62 -2.15 9.38
C VAL A 104 26.24 -1.40 10.65
N ALA A 105 25.56 -2.06 11.59
CA ALA A 105 25.19 -1.46 12.87
C ALA A 105 26.43 -0.97 13.63
N THR A 106 27.49 -1.78 13.74
CA THR A 106 28.74 -1.40 14.41
C THR A 106 29.39 -0.20 13.75
N VAL A 107 29.53 -0.19 12.41
CA VAL A 107 30.16 0.94 11.69
C VAL A 107 29.39 2.24 11.93
N TYR A 108 28.07 2.22 11.81
CA TYR A 108 27.26 3.43 12.03
C TYR A 108 27.15 3.81 13.50
N SER A 109 27.19 2.87 14.44
CA SER A 109 27.31 3.17 15.87
C SER A 109 28.63 3.87 16.19
N LEU A 110 29.74 3.41 15.63
CA LEU A 110 31.03 4.09 15.78
C LEU A 110 31.01 5.49 15.15
N MET A 111 30.34 5.65 14.01
CA MET A 111 30.16 6.96 13.38
C MET A 111 29.34 7.92 14.25
N ILE A 112 28.24 7.44 14.86
CA ILE A 112 27.43 8.23 15.81
C ILE A 112 28.26 8.65 17.01
N ILE A 113 29.04 7.72 17.60
CA ILE A 113 29.94 8.04 18.72
C ILE A 113 30.93 9.12 18.29
N ALA A 114 31.56 8.98 17.12
CA ALA A 114 32.49 9.98 16.60
C ALA A 114 31.84 11.36 16.37
N VAL A 115 30.61 11.41 15.83
CA VAL A 115 29.85 12.67 15.69
C VAL A 115 29.65 13.35 17.05
N ILE A 116 29.24 12.60 18.07
CA ILE A 116 29.03 13.13 19.43
C ILE A 116 30.35 13.60 20.04
N THR A 117 31.43 12.81 19.90
CA THR A 117 32.76 13.16 20.41
C THR A 117 33.32 14.41 19.73
N LEU A 118 33.22 14.52 18.41
CA LEU A 118 33.68 15.69 17.66
C LEU A 118 32.92 16.95 18.09
N PHE A 119 31.60 16.87 18.28
CA PHE A 119 30.83 17.98 18.81
C PHE A 119 31.29 18.40 20.21
N ALA A 120 31.52 17.44 21.11
CA ALA A 120 31.96 17.71 22.47
C ALA A 120 33.35 18.38 22.55
N LEU A 121 34.23 18.10 21.57
CA LEU A 121 35.55 18.72 21.45
C LEU A 121 35.52 20.08 20.73
N ALA A 122 34.43 20.38 20.03
CA ALA A 122 34.31 21.57 19.21
C ALA A 122 33.97 22.83 20.03
N HIS A 123 34.49 23.98 19.59
CA HIS A 123 34.11 25.28 20.13
C HIS A 123 33.06 25.95 19.23
N ALA A 124 31.78 25.82 19.58
CA ALA A 124 30.65 26.34 18.79
C ALA A 124 29.66 27.18 19.63
N PRO A 125 30.08 28.37 20.15
CA PRO A 125 29.29 29.17 21.09
C PRO A 125 28.11 29.90 20.45
N VAL A 126 28.17 30.20 19.16
CA VAL A 126 27.10 30.92 18.44
C VAL A 126 26.08 29.92 17.92
N GLU A 127 24.84 30.03 18.38
CA GLU A 127 23.75 29.18 17.90
C GLU A 127 23.42 29.45 16.42
N ARG A 128 23.38 28.38 15.61
CA ARG A 128 23.01 28.39 14.18
C ARG A 128 22.02 27.25 13.91
N LEU A 129 20.77 27.61 13.58
CA LEU A 129 19.69 26.63 13.34
C LEU A 129 19.51 26.24 11.86
N ARG A 130 20.16 26.94 10.92
CA ARG A 130 19.91 26.75 9.46
C ARG A 130 21.17 26.56 8.63
N ASP A 131 22.24 27.23 9.01
CA ASP A 131 23.47 27.34 8.22
C ASP A 131 24.71 26.93 9.04
N LEU A 132 24.50 26.10 10.06
CA LEU A 132 25.57 25.55 10.90
C LEU A 132 26.70 24.94 10.05
N ASP A 133 26.33 24.15 9.04
CA ASP A 133 27.28 23.42 8.19
C ASP A 133 28.22 24.36 7.40
N THR A 134 27.74 25.56 7.04
CA THR A 134 28.55 26.54 6.29
C THR A 134 29.25 27.53 7.22
N TYR A 135 28.59 27.94 8.30
CA TYR A 135 29.16 28.84 9.30
C TYR A 135 30.37 28.22 10.03
N TYR A 136 30.23 26.96 10.49
CA TYR A 136 31.29 26.24 11.20
C TYR A 136 32.17 25.39 10.28
N ALA A 137 32.12 25.61 8.96
CA ALA A 137 32.87 24.82 7.97
C ALA A 137 34.39 24.86 8.19
N ASN A 138 34.92 25.95 8.75
CA ASN A 138 36.35 26.13 9.03
C ASN A 138 36.72 25.93 10.51
N THR A 139 35.75 25.58 11.36
CA THR A 139 35.98 25.40 12.80
C THR A 139 36.45 23.98 13.09
N PRO A 140 37.59 23.79 13.81
CA PRO A 140 38.07 22.46 14.17
C PRO A 140 37.02 21.63 14.91
N TYR A 141 37.03 20.33 14.66
CA TYR A 141 36.07 19.32 15.12
C TYR A 141 34.65 19.47 14.57
N MET A 142 34.12 20.69 14.41
CA MET A 142 32.85 20.92 13.69
C MET A 142 32.97 20.53 12.22
N ARG A 143 34.04 20.97 11.56
CA ARG A 143 34.32 20.64 10.15
C ARG A 143 34.35 19.13 9.96
N GLU A 144 35.11 18.42 10.78
CA GLU A 144 35.25 16.97 10.72
C GLU A 144 33.90 16.29 10.98
N MET A 145 33.09 16.79 11.92
CA MET A 145 31.74 16.28 12.18
C MET A 145 30.82 16.45 10.95
N ILE A 146 30.85 17.63 10.33
CA ILE A 146 30.07 17.95 9.12
C ILE A 146 30.46 17.02 7.98
N VAL A 147 31.77 16.88 7.72
CA VAL A 147 32.28 16.00 6.66
C VAL A 147 31.95 14.54 6.95
N LEU A 148 32.07 14.11 8.20
CA LEU A 148 31.82 12.72 8.60
C LEU A 148 30.38 12.29 8.30
N TYR A 149 29.38 13.11 8.66
CA TYR A 149 27.99 12.75 8.41
C TYR A 149 27.66 12.79 6.91
N LEU A 150 28.17 13.79 6.16
CA LEU A 150 27.95 13.90 4.71
C LEU A 150 28.54 12.69 3.97
N LEU A 151 29.77 12.29 4.31
CA LEU A 151 30.38 11.10 3.71
C LEU A 151 29.63 9.82 4.10
N GLY A 152 29.23 9.69 5.37
CA GLY A 152 28.52 8.52 5.87
C GLY A 152 27.13 8.34 5.24
N HIS A 153 26.40 9.44 5.04
CA HIS A 153 25.09 9.43 4.40
C HIS A 153 25.20 9.29 2.88
N GLY A 154 26.07 10.08 2.25
CA GLY A 154 26.35 9.99 0.80
C GLY A 154 26.80 8.60 0.35
N ALA A 155 27.70 7.94 1.11
CA ALA A 155 28.11 6.56 0.81
C ALA A 155 26.93 5.58 0.85
N CYS A 156 26.07 5.68 1.87
CA CYS A 156 24.85 4.87 1.96
C CYS A 156 23.92 5.11 0.77
N ALA A 157 23.69 6.37 0.41
CA ALA A 157 22.81 6.74 -0.67
C ALA A 157 23.32 6.19 -2.02
N VAL A 158 24.62 6.34 -2.30
CA VAL A 158 25.26 5.80 -3.52
C VAL A 158 25.17 4.28 -3.58
N ILE A 159 25.47 3.57 -2.48
CA ILE A 159 25.35 2.10 -2.39
C ILE A 159 23.90 1.68 -2.69
N THR A 160 22.93 2.36 -2.08
CA THR A 160 21.51 2.05 -2.24
C THR A 160 21.06 2.28 -3.68
N ILE A 161 21.43 3.41 -4.30
CA ILE A 161 21.15 3.70 -5.72
C ILE A 161 21.73 2.60 -6.62
N TYR A 162 23.01 2.23 -6.43
CA TYR A 162 23.66 1.21 -7.25
C TYR A 162 22.93 -0.14 -7.18
N VAL A 163 22.56 -0.59 -5.98
CA VAL A 163 21.87 -1.87 -5.81
C VAL A 163 20.44 -1.81 -6.35
N CYS A 164 19.70 -0.74 -6.07
CA CYS A 164 18.36 -0.56 -6.62
C CYS A 164 18.39 -0.50 -8.17
N LEU A 165 19.38 0.14 -8.78
CA LEU A 165 19.56 0.20 -10.23
C LEU A 165 19.74 -1.21 -10.81
N ARG A 166 20.62 -2.00 -10.20
CA ARG A 166 20.85 -3.39 -10.61
C ARG A 166 19.57 -4.22 -10.55
N TRP A 167 18.86 -4.18 -9.42
CA TRP A 167 17.63 -4.97 -9.25
C TRP A 167 16.44 -4.48 -10.07
N SER A 168 16.38 -3.18 -10.38
CA SER A 168 15.30 -2.63 -11.23
C SER A 168 15.27 -3.23 -12.64
N ARG A 169 16.41 -3.75 -13.10
CA ARG A 169 16.53 -4.46 -14.38
C ARG A 169 15.90 -5.85 -14.32
N GLU A 170 15.92 -6.49 -13.15
CA GLU A 170 15.46 -7.87 -12.94
C GLU A 170 13.96 -7.95 -12.56
N VAL A 171 13.43 -6.96 -11.83
CA VAL A 171 12.05 -6.96 -11.33
C VAL A 171 11.10 -6.31 -12.32
N THR A 172 9.85 -6.79 -12.48
CA THR A 172 8.81 -6.21 -13.37
C THR A 172 7.56 -5.72 -12.60
N GLY A 173 6.63 -5.05 -13.28
CA GLY A 173 5.34 -4.64 -12.73
C GLY A 173 5.41 -3.49 -11.70
N ILE A 174 4.45 -3.49 -10.76
CA ILE A 174 4.29 -2.40 -9.75
C ILE A 174 5.52 -2.30 -8.83
N LEU A 175 6.18 -3.43 -8.56
CA LEU A 175 7.38 -3.45 -7.74
C LEU A 175 8.55 -2.71 -8.41
N ARG A 176 8.70 -2.84 -9.75
CA ARG A 176 9.65 -2.03 -10.53
C ARG A 176 9.35 -0.54 -10.41
N THR A 177 8.08 -0.15 -10.45
CA THR A 177 7.67 1.25 -10.28
C THR A 177 8.02 1.78 -8.90
N GLY A 178 7.75 1.02 -7.83
CA GLY A 178 8.13 1.39 -6.47
C GLY A 178 9.64 1.55 -6.32
N LEU A 179 10.43 0.61 -6.84
CA LEU A 179 11.89 0.67 -6.80
C LEU A 179 12.45 1.87 -7.59
N ARG A 180 11.85 2.21 -8.74
CA ARG A 180 12.21 3.41 -9.51
C ARG A 180 11.91 4.70 -8.78
N LEU A 181 10.80 4.77 -8.04
CA LEU A 181 10.49 5.93 -7.20
C LEU A 181 11.50 6.08 -6.05
N ILE A 182 11.90 4.99 -5.40
CA ILE A 182 12.97 5.01 -4.39
C ILE A 182 14.28 5.50 -5.01
N MET A 183 14.67 4.98 -6.19
CA MET A 183 15.87 5.43 -6.89
C MET A 183 15.82 6.90 -7.26
N ALA A 184 14.69 7.39 -7.78
CA ALA A 184 14.52 8.79 -8.10
C ALA A 184 14.61 9.67 -6.85
N GLY A 185 14.02 9.23 -5.74
CA GLY A 185 14.12 9.92 -4.46
C GLY A 185 15.54 10.02 -3.94
N LEU A 186 16.28 8.91 -3.94
CA LEU A 186 17.69 8.86 -3.57
C LEU A 186 18.58 9.68 -4.52
N ALA A 187 18.29 9.69 -5.83
CA ALA A 187 19.03 10.50 -6.78
C ALA A 187 18.83 12.01 -6.53
N VAL A 188 17.59 12.43 -6.22
CA VAL A 188 17.29 13.81 -5.82
C VAL A 188 18.00 14.18 -4.52
N ASP A 189 18.07 13.25 -3.57
CA ASP A 189 18.79 13.43 -2.31
C ASP A 189 20.30 13.58 -2.54
N VAL A 190 20.94 12.67 -3.28
CA VAL A 190 22.38 12.73 -3.58
C VAL A 190 22.75 13.99 -4.37
N LEU A 191 22.01 14.30 -5.44
CA LEU A 191 22.35 15.43 -6.31
C LEU A 191 21.96 16.77 -5.67
N GLY A 192 20.84 16.81 -4.96
CA GLY A 192 20.24 18.05 -4.48
C GLY A 192 20.51 18.37 -3.02
N PHE A 193 20.55 17.38 -2.12
CA PHE A 193 20.89 17.59 -0.72
C PHE A 193 22.40 17.43 -0.51
N GLU A 194 22.95 16.24 -0.76
CA GLU A 194 24.38 15.95 -0.55
C GLU A 194 25.28 16.81 -1.42
N GLY A 195 24.96 16.91 -2.72
CA GLY A 195 25.70 17.74 -3.66
C GLY A 195 25.69 19.22 -3.26
N ALA A 196 24.54 19.77 -2.88
CA ALA A 196 24.42 21.16 -2.47
C ALA A 196 25.15 21.45 -1.15
N LYS A 197 25.03 20.57 -0.15
CA LYS A 197 25.71 20.69 1.14
C LYS A 197 27.22 20.61 0.97
N SER A 198 27.70 19.58 0.29
CA SER A 198 29.13 19.37 0.03
C SER A 198 29.73 20.54 -0.76
N THR A 199 29.04 21.00 -1.81
CA THR A 199 29.50 22.16 -2.61
C THR A 199 29.58 23.43 -1.77
N ALA A 200 28.59 23.69 -0.91
CA ALA A 200 28.61 24.87 -0.05
C ALA A 200 29.74 24.82 1.00
N VAL A 201 30.00 23.65 1.59
CA VAL A 201 31.11 23.45 2.54
C VAL A 201 32.47 23.63 1.85
N VAL A 202 32.67 23.01 0.69
CA VAL A 202 33.91 23.15 -0.10
C VAL A 202 34.11 24.59 -0.56
N ALA A 203 33.03 25.29 -0.95
CA ALA A 203 33.10 26.70 -1.31
C ALA A 203 33.59 27.56 -0.14
N ARG A 204 33.13 27.30 1.10
CA ARG A 204 33.60 27.98 2.31
C ARG A 204 35.08 27.73 2.60
N TRP A 205 35.61 26.56 2.26
CA TRP A 205 37.05 26.29 2.34
C TRP A 205 37.86 27.02 1.27
N ALA A 206 37.26 27.24 0.09
CA ALA A 206 37.84 28.00 -1.01
C ALA A 206 37.67 29.54 -0.85
N GLY A 207 37.05 30.01 0.23
CA GLY A 207 36.78 31.44 0.47
C GLY A 207 35.57 32.00 -0.28
N CYS A 208 34.76 31.15 -0.93
CA CYS A 208 33.55 31.53 -1.64
C CYS A 208 32.30 31.37 -0.76
N ASP A 209 31.24 32.14 -1.04
CA ASP A 209 29.93 32.02 -0.38
C ASP A 209 28.88 31.44 -1.33
N LEU A 210 28.50 30.18 -1.08
CA LEU A 210 27.42 29.50 -1.79
C LEU A 210 26.36 28.98 -0.81
N ASP A 211 26.15 29.67 0.32
CA ASP A 211 25.30 29.20 1.42
C ASP A 211 23.83 29.03 1.02
N ARG A 212 23.39 29.72 -0.03
CA ARG A 212 22.05 29.55 -0.62
C ARG A 212 21.81 28.12 -1.11
N LEU A 213 22.85 27.39 -1.52
CA LEU A 213 22.75 25.97 -1.88
C LEU A 213 22.41 25.12 -0.65
N SER A 214 23.13 25.34 0.46
CA SER A 214 22.94 24.62 1.73
C SER A 214 21.61 24.96 2.42
N THR A 215 21.23 26.24 2.44
CA THR A 215 20.07 26.73 3.21
C THR A 215 18.77 26.74 2.41
N GLY A 216 18.85 26.82 1.08
CA GLY A 216 17.72 26.92 0.18
C GLY A 216 17.44 25.64 -0.60
N LEU A 217 18.40 25.17 -1.39
CA LEU A 217 18.21 24.02 -2.29
C LEU A 217 18.16 22.71 -1.50
N ALA A 218 19.12 22.49 -0.60
CA ALA A 218 19.27 21.21 0.09
C ALA A 218 18.01 20.77 0.86
N PRO A 219 17.33 21.63 1.66
CA PRO A 219 16.13 21.21 2.39
C PRO A 219 14.95 20.87 1.47
N ARG A 220 14.84 21.56 0.32
CA ARG A 220 13.78 21.29 -0.67
C ARG A 220 14.03 19.98 -1.41
N ALA A 221 15.28 19.73 -1.79
CA ALA A 221 15.70 18.49 -2.40
C ALA A 221 15.48 17.30 -1.45
N ALA A 222 15.92 17.42 -0.20
CA ALA A 222 15.69 16.39 0.83
C ALA A 222 14.19 16.08 1.00
N ALA A 223 13.33 17.11 1.10
CA ALA A 223 11.89 16.91 1.21
C ALA A 223 11.29 16.19 -0.02
N LEU A 224 11.67 16.60 -1.23
CA LEU A 224 11.21 15.95 -2.46
C LEU A 224 11.72 14.50 -2.56
N GLY A 225 13.00 14.27 -2.28
CA GLY A 225 13.61 12.94 -2.27
C GLY A 225 12.89 12.00 -1.30
N ALA A 226 12.61 12.48 -0.09
CA ALA A 226 11.90 11.72 0.91
C ALA A 226 10.43 11.41 0.53
N LEU A 227 9.72 12.35 -0.11
CA LEU A 227 8.37 12.10 -0.64
C LEU A 227 8.38 10.99 -1.71
N LEU A 228 9.34 11.03 -2.63
CA LEU A 228 9.50 10.01 -3.67
C LEU A 228 9.84 8.64 -3.06
N CYS A 229 10.75 8.59 -2.10
CA CYS A 229 11.09 7.37 -1.37
C CYS A 229 9.88 6.80 -0.62
N ALA A 230 9.13 7.64 0.11
CA ALA A 230 7.91 7.23 0.82
C ALA A 230 6.86 6.66 -0.16
N ALA A 231 6.62 7.34 -1.29
CA ALA A 231 5.74 6.85 -2.34
C ALA A 231 6.21 5.49 -2.88
N GLY A 232 7.52 5.31 -3.09
CA GLY A 232 8.10 4.07 -3.57
C GLY A 232 7.95 2.89 -2.60
N PHE A 233 7.95 3.13 -1.29
CA PHE A 233 7.65 2.10 -0.28
C PHE A 233 6.15 1.79 -0.17
N VAL A 234 5.29 2.81 -0.29
CA VAL A 234 3.84 2.66 -0.13
C VAL A 234 3.20 1.99 -1.33
N LEU A 235 3.60 2.38 -2.54
CA LEU A 235 2.90 2.03 -3.78
C LEU A 235 2.82 0.49 -3.99
N PRO A 236 3.92 -0.29 -3.90
CA PRO A 236 3.84 -1.74 -4.12
C PRO A 236 3.03 -2.48 -3.05
N ARG A 237 2.92 -1.92 -1.85
CA ARG A 237 2.31 -2.59 -0.69
C ARG A 237 0.82 -2.28 -0.54
N LEU A 238 0.44 -1.02 -0.71
CA LEU A 238 -0.95 -0.59 -0.50
C LEU A 238 -1.77 -0.58 -1.79
N LEU A 239 -1.16 -0.31 -2.95
CA LEU A 239 -1.92 -0.19 -4.20
C LEU A 239 -2.69 -1.47 -4.57
N PRO A 240 -2.14 -2.70 -4.45
CA PRO A 240 -2.91 -3.90 -4.74
C PRO A 240 -4.10 -4.08 -3.79
N ALA A 241 -3.90 -3.77 -2.50
CA ALA A 241 -4.95 -3.89 -1.49
C ALA A 241 -6.05 -2.84 -1.69
N THR A 242 -5.70 -1.59 -2.03
CA THR A 242 -6.67 -0.52 -2.29
C THR A 242 -7.41 -0.76 -3.60
N LEU A 243 -6.74 -1.22 -4.66
CA LEU A 243 -7.40 -1.61 -5.90
C LEU A 243 -8.35 -2.78 -5.70
N ALA A 244 -7.97 -3.80 -4.93
CA ALA A 244 -8.87 -4.89 -4.57
C ALA A 244 -10.09 -4.37 -3.81
N GLN A 245 -9.89 -3.47 -2.86
CA GLN A 245 -10.94 -2.82 -2.09
C GLN A 245 -11.91 -2.03 -2.97
N TRP A 246 -11.38 -1.33 -3.98
CA TRP A 246 -12.16 -0.51 -4.89
C TRP A 246 -12.93 -1.34 -5.90
N ARG A 247 -12.29 -2.38 -6.47
CA ARG A 247 -12.97 -3.39 -7.31
C ARG A 247 -14.14 -4.03 -6.54
N SER A 248 -13.95 -4.34 -5.26
CA SER A 248 -15.04 -4.87 -4.44
C SER A 248 -16.24 -3.94 -4.31
N ILE A 249 -16.07 -2.61 -4.41
CA ILE A 249 -17.21 -1.67 -4.43
C ILE A 249 -17.99 -1.81 -5.73
N TRP A 250 -17.28 -1.91 -6.86
CA TRP A 250 -17.89 -2.11 -8.17
C TRP A 250 -18.60 -3.46 -8.27
N ASP A 251 -17.96 -4.54 -7.84
CA ASP A 251 -18.56 -5.88 -7.81
C ASP A 251 -19.77 -5.91 -6.87
N TYR A 252 -19.68 -5.27 -5.70
CA TYR A 252 -20.82 -5.15 -4.78
C TYR A 252 -22.01 -4.44 -5.43
N ARG A 253 -21.77 -3.36 -6.19
CA ARG A 253 -22.82 -2.66 -6.94
C ARG A 253 -23.35 -3.50 -8.11
N ALA A 254 -22.49 -4.23 -8.81
CA ALA A 254 -22.85 -5.08 -9.93
C ALA A 254 -23.71 -6.29 -9.50
N LEU A 255 -23.51 -6.81 -8.29
CA LEU A 255 -24.39 -7.80 -7.64
C LEU A 255 -25.71 -7.19 -7.11
N GLY A 256 -25.89 -5.88 -7.29
CA GLY A 256 -27.12 -5.10 -7.08
C GLY A 256 -28.40 -5.84 -7.46
N PRO A 257 -28.60 -6.09 -8.77
CA PRO A 257 -29.83 -6.64 -9.32
C PRO A 257 -30.11 -8.07 -8.87
N LEU A 258 -29.10 -8.94 -8.88
CA LEU A 258 -29.24 -10.35 -8.48
C LEU A 258 -29.68 -10.47 -7.01
N TRP A 259 -29.08 -9.67 -6.14
CA TRP A 259 -29.47 -9.64 -4.73
C TRP A 259 -30.90 -9.12 -4.51
N ALA A 260 -31.37 -8.17 -5.33
CA ALA A 260 -32.72 -7.64 -5.19
C ALA A 260 -33.79 -8.73 -5.42
N GLU A 261 -33.53 -9.68 -6.34
CA GLU A 261 -34.39 -10.84 -6.59
C GLU A 261 -34.28 -11.89 -5.47
N LEU A 262 -33.06 -12.16 -5.00
CA LEU A 262 -32.80 -13.26 -4.06
C LEU A 262 -33.03 -12.92 -2.58
N ARG A 263 -33.07 -11.63 -2.21
CA ARG A 263 -33.11 -11.20 -0.79
C ARG A 263 -34.34 -11.70 0.00
N HIS A 264 -35.40 -12.11 -0.68
CA HIS A 264 -36.65 -12.58 -0.08
C HIS A 264 -36.75 -14.12 -0.05
N VAL A 265 -35.78 -14.83 -0.61
CA VAL A 265 -35.74 -16.30 -0.57
C VAL A 265 -35.53 -16.73 0.88
N PRO A 266 -36.36 -17.64 1.44
CA PRO A 266 -36.17 -18.17 2.78
C PRO A 266 -34.86 -18.95 2.85
N THR A 267 -33.89 -18.44 3.62
CA THR A 267 -32.63 -19.13 3.93
C THR A 267 -32.48 -19.26 5.44
N ALA A 268 -31.61 -20.16 5.90
CA ALA A 268 -31.31 -20.27 7.33
C ALA A 268 -30.85 -18.91 7.91
N SER A 269 -31.36 -18.57 9.11
CA SER A 269 -31.00 -17.34 9.81
C SER A 269 -29.50 -17.31 10.11
N LYS A 270 -28.81 -16.27 9.63
CA LYS A 270 -27.40 -15.99 9.94
C LYS A 270 -27.27 -14.67 10.70
N PRO A 271 -26.26 -14.54 11.58
CA PRO A 271 -26.02 -13.31 12.32
C PRO A 271 -25.81 -12.13 11.36
N ALA A 272 -26.38 -10.97 11.72
CA ALA A 272 -26.25 -9.76 10.94
C ALA A 272 -24.76 -9.39 10.77
N PRO A 273 -24.33 -8.95 9.58
CA PRO A 273 -22.95 -8.53 9.40
C PRO A 273 -22.63 -7.35 10.33
N PRO A 274 -21.41 -7.30 10.90
CA PRO A 274 -20.95 -6.13 11.65
C PRO A 274 -21.19 -4.82 10.89
N ARG A 275 -21.68 -3.79 11.59
CA ARG A 275 -21.98 -2.46 10.98
C ARG A 275 -20.76 -1.81 10.32
N TRP A 276 -19.57 -2.11 10.84
CA TRP A 276 -18.30 -1.56 10.38
C TRP A 276 -17.49 -2.64 9.66
N GLN A 277 -17.67 -2.71 8.35
CA GLN A 277 -16.86 -3.56 7.47
C GLN A 277 -16.33 -2.77 6.29
N LEU A 278 -15.09 -3.05 5.94
CA LEU A 278 -14.49 -2.62 4.68
C LEU A 278 -15.32 -3.20 3.49
N PRO A 279 -15.45 -2.47 2.37
CA PRO A 279 -16.15 -2.93 1.16
C PRO A 279 -15.93 -4.41 0.74
N ARG A 280 -14.70 -4.95 0.72
CA ARG A 280 -14.42 -6.37 0.46
C ARG A 280 -15.12 -7.33 1.43
N GLY A 281 -15.21 -6.98 2.72
CA GLY A 281 -15.97 -7.74 3.70
C GLY A 281 -17.48 -7.70 3.40
N ARG A 282 -18.00 -6.52 3.03
CA ARG A 282 -19.41 -6.37 2.61
C ARG A 282 -19.73 -7.16 1.34
N LEU A 283 -18.80 -7.20 0.39
CA LEU A 283 -18.89 -8.02 -0.82
C LEU A 283 -18.96 -9.50 -0.45
N TYR A 284 -18.02 -9.99 0.36
CA TYR A 284 -18.00 -11.38 0.81
C TYR A 284 -19.30 -11.80 1.49
N TYR A 285 -19.86 -10.97 2.38
CA TYR A 285 -21.15 -11.26 3.00
C TYR A 285 -22.30 -11.29 2.00
N ARG A 286 -22.29 -10.43 0.97
CA ARG A 286 -23.31 -10.43 -0.08
C ARG A 286 -23.21 -11.67 -0.97
N GLU A 287 -22.00 -12.08 -1.34
CA GLU A 287 -21.73 -13.30 -2.10
C GLU A 287 -22.22 -14.53 -1.33
N LEU A 288 -21.87 -14.64 -0.05
CA LEU A 288 -22.30 -15.76 0.78
C LEU A 288 -23.83 -15.88 0.82
N ARG A 289 -24.53 -14.76 1.00
CA ARG A 289 -26.01 -14.74 1.02
C ARG A 289 -26.63 -15.06 -0.34
N ILE A 290 -26.01 -14.62 -1.43
CA ILE A 290 -26.46 -14.98 -2.79
C ILE A 290 -26.29 -16.48 -3.01
N LEU A 291 -25.12 -17.04 -2.66
CA LEU A 291 -24.84 -18.46 -2.81
C LEU A 291 -25.78 -19.33 -1.96
N ASP A 292 -26.06 -18.92 -0.71
CA ASP A 292 -27.04 -19.61 0.14
C ASP A 292 -28.45 -19.59 -0.49
N ALA A 293 -28.88 -18.44 -1.03
CA ALA A 293 -30.18 -18.33 -1.69
C ALA A 293 -30.24 -19.19 -2.96
N LEU A 294 -29.19 -19.21 -3.76
CA LEU A 294 -29.09 -20.08 -4.94
C LEU A 294 -29.12 -21.56 -4.56
N LEU A 295 -28.45 -21.96 -3.47
CA LEU A 295 -28.50 -23.32 -2.92
C LEU A 295 -29.93 -23.71 -2.50
N ALA A 296 -30.64 -22.81 -1.80
CA ALA A 296 -32.03 -23.04 -1.42
C ALA A 296 -32.97 -23.19 -2.63
N LEU A 297 -32.67 -22.49 -3.73
CA LEU A 297 -33.44 -22.55 -4.98
C LEU A 297 -33.12 -23.74 -5.88
N GLN A 298 -32.05 -24.49 -5.63
CA GLN A 298 -31.63 -25.60 -6.52
C GLN A 298 -32.75 -26.59 -6.81
N SER A 299 -33.54 -26.96 -5.78
CA SER A 299 -34.64 -27.93 -5.92
C SER A 299 -35.84 -27.39 -6.71
N ARG A 300 -35.91 -26.08 -6.94
CA ARG A 300 -36.98 -25.41 -7.69
C ARG A 300 -36.52 -24.93 -9.07
N CYS A 301 -35.28 -25.18 -9.44
CA CYS A 301 -34.77 -24.84 -10.77
C CYS A 301 -35.26 -25.85 -11.80
N ASP A 302 -35.96 -25.38 -12.83
CA ASP A 302 -36.45 -26.22 -13.93
C ASP A 302 -35.53 -26.10 -15.16
N GLY A 303 -34.93 -27.23 -15.56
CA GLY A 303 -34.12 -27.34 -16.77
C GLY A 303 -34.85 -26.96 -18.06
N ARG A 304 -36.19 -27.09 -18.13
CA ARG A 304 -36.98 -26.70 -19.31
C ARG A 304 -37.00 -25.18 -19.50
N VAL A 305 -37.05 -24.42 -18.41
CA VAL A 305 -36.96 -22.95 -18.43
C VAL A 305 -35.58 -22.51 -18.92
N ARG A 306 -34.52 -23.15 -18.41
CA ARG A 306 -33.14 -22.91 -18.85
C ARG A 306 -32.97 -23.19 -20.35
N GLU A 307 -33.43 -24.33 -20.83
CA GLU A 307 -33.29 -24.73 -22.23
C GLU A 307 -34.05 -23.79 -23.18
N THR A 308 -35.28 -23.40 -22.81
CA THR A 308 -36.09 -22.45 -23.58
C THR A 308 -35.42 -21.09 -23.67
N ALA A 309 -34.95 -20.57 -22.52
CA ALA A 309 -34.24 -19.29 -22.46
C ALA A 309 -32.90 -19.33 -23.23
N TYR A 310 -32.20 -20.47 -23.20
CA TYR A 310 -30.97 -20.66 -23.97
C TYR A 310 -31.23 -20.56 -25.48
N ARG A 311 -32.21 -21.31 -26.00
CA ARG A 311 -32.57 -21.27 -27.42
C ARG A 311 -33.03 -19.87 -27.85
N GLN A 312 -33.80 -19.19 -27.00
CA GLN A 312 -34.24 -17.82 -27.29
C GLN A 312 -33.07 -16.83 -27.35
N ALA A 313 -32.12 -16.91 -26.40
CA ALA A 313 -30.92 -16.07 -26.41
C ALA A 313 -30.03 -16.35 -27.63
N ARG A 314 -29.88 -17.63 -28.01
CA ARG A 314 -29.16 -18.02 -29.23
C ARG A 314 -29.85 -17.51 -30.50
N GLY A 315 -31.18 -17.57 -30.56
CA GLY A 315 -31.98 -17.02 -31.66
C GLY A 315 -31.88 -15.50 -31.79
N GLN A 316 -31.58 -14.79 -30.69
CA GLN A 316 -31.30 -13.35 -30.67
C GLN A 316 -29.83 -13.01 -30.96
N GLY A 317 -28.99 -13.99 -31.30
CA GLY A 317 -27.59 -13.79 -31.69
C GLY A 317 -26.59 -13.80 -30.52
N SER A 318 -27.00 -14.08 -29.28
CA SER A 318 -26.05 -14.14 -28.16
C SER A 318 -25.03 -15.26 -28.34
N PRO A 319 -23.74 -15.02 -28.06
CA PRO A 319 -22.71 -16.06 -28.13
C PRO A 319 -22.98 -17.16 -27.09
N PRO A 320 -22.46 -18.39 -27.31
CA PRO A 320 -22.80 -19.55 -26.47
C PRO A 320 -22.55 -19.35 -24.97
N GLY A 321 -21.46 -18.68 -24.61
CA GLY A 321 -21.12 -18.38 -23.21
C GLY A 321 -22.09 -17.40 -22.55
N GLU A 322 -22.52 -16.35 -23.26
CA GLU A 322 -23.49 -15.37 -22.74
C GLU A 322 -24.90 -15.95 -22.66
N ALA A 323 -25.32 -16.71 -23.68
CA ALA A 323 -26.60 -17.41 -23.69
C ALA A 323 -26.75 -18.36 -22.49
N HIS A 324 -25.65 -18.98 -22.04
CA HIS A 324 -25.66 -19.82 -20.83
C HIS A 324 -25.97 -19.01 -19.56
N PHE A 325 -25.35 -17.84 -19.38
CA PHE A 325 -25.64 -16.96 -18.23
C PHE A 325 -27.05 -16.37 -18.27
N ILE A 326 -27.56 -16.04 -19.46
CA ILE A 326 -28.95 -15.58 -19.65
C ILE A 326 -29.94 -16.68 -19.27
N ALA A 327 -29.71 -17.91 -19.74
CA ALA A 327 -30.54 -19.06 -19.42
C ALA A 327 -30.55 -19.38 -17.92
N ALA A 328 -29.37 -19.34 -17.28
CA ALA A 328 -29.24 -19.52 -15.84
C ALA A 328 -29.96 -18.41 -15.06
N ALA A 329 -29.84 -17.15 -15.49
CA ALA A 329 -30.54 -16.02 -14.86
C ALA A 329 -32.06 -16.16 -14.96
N ALA A 330 -32.59 -16.57 -16.11
CA ALA A 330 -34.02 -16.81 -16.30
C ALA A 330 -34.55 -17.90 -15.37
N MET A 331 -33.82 -19.02 -15.27
CA MET A 331 -34.18 -20.13 -14.38
C MET A 331 -34.15 -19.72 -12.90
N VAL A 332 -33.16 -18.93 -12.47
CA VAL A 332 -33.07 -18.42 -11.09
C VAL A 332 -34.22 -17.47 -10.75
N VAL A 333 -34.59 -16.58 -11.68
CA VAL A 333 -35.72 -15.65 -11.48
C VAL A 333 -37.05 -16.40 -11.35
N ASP A 334 -37.26 -17.40 -12.19
CA ASP A 334 -38.45 -18.25 -12.13
C ASP A 334 -38.52 -19.03 -10.80
N ALA A 335 -37.42 -19.68 -10.41
CA ALA A 335 -37.32 -20.41 -9.14
C ALA A 335 -37.54 -19.50 -7.92
N ALA A 336 -36.94 -18.29 -7.92
CA ALA A 336 -37.07 -17.32 -6.82
C ALA A 336 -38.53 -16.86 -6.62
N ARG A 337 -39.30 -16.70 -7.70
CA ARG A 337 -40.71 -16.34 -7.62
C ARG A 337 -41.58 -17.48 -7.12
N GLN A 338 -41.27 -18.71 -7.54
CA GLN A 338 -41.97 -19.90 -7.08
C GLN A 338 -41.66 -20.24 -5.62
N ALA A 339 -40.56 -19.72 -5.05
CA ALA A 339 -40.18 -19.97 -3.66
C ALA A 339 -41.24 -19.51 -2.64
N GLY A 340 -42.07 -18.51 -2.98
CA GLY A 340 -43.20 -18.06 -2.16
C GLY A 340 -44.48 -18.88 -2.29
N ARG A 341 -44.51 -19.91 -3.15
CA ARG A 341 -45.69 -20.75 -3.41
C ARG A 341 -45.57 -22.14 -2.78
N PRO A 342 -46.69 -22.73 -2.31
CA PRO A 342 -46.74 -24.13 -1.89
C PRO A 342 -46.21 -25.04 -3.00
N ARG A 343 -45.42 -26.04 -2.63
CA ARG A 343 -44.81 -26.96 -3.58
C ARG A 343 -45.91 -27.85 -4.18
N PRO A 344 -46.03 -28.00 -5.51
CA PRO A 344 -46.82 -29.07 -6.11
C PRO A 344 -46.22 -30.44 -5.75
N PRO A 345 -47.03 -31.50 -5.58
CA PRO A 345 -46.52 -32.84 -5.31
C PRO A 345 -45.54 -33.29 -6.42
N GLU A 346 -44.40 -33.87 -6.03
CA GLU A 346 -43.33 -34.27 -6.93
C GLU A 346 -43.82 -35.29 -7.96
N SER A 347 -43.64 -34.99 -9.25
CA SER A 347 -43.66 -36.00 -10.31
C SER A 347 -42.23 -36.51 -10.52
N PRO A 348 -42.00 -37.82 -10.62
CA PRO A 348 -40.66 -38.38 -10.76
C PRO A 348 -40.17 -38.21 -12.20
N GLU A 349 -39.19 -37.32 -12.43
CA GLU A 349 -38.51 -37.18 -13.72
C GLU A 349 -37.01 -36.82 -13.56
N PRO A 350 -36.17 -37.08 -14.59
CA PRO A 350 -34.89 -37.80 -14.45
C PRO A 350 -33.70 -36.96 -13.98
N GLU A 351 -32.79 -37.63 -13.25
CA GLU A 351 -31.83 -37.06 -12.31
C GLU A 351 -30.60 -36.32 -12.86
N SER A 352 -30.40 -36.16 -14.16
CA SER A 352 -29.05 -35.81 -14.67
C SER A 352 -28.91 -34.46 -15.40
N GLY A 353 -29.97 -33.91 -16.02
CA GLY A 353 -29.86 -32.71 -16.88
C GLY A 353 -30.39 -31.37 -16.33
N SER A 354 -31.04 -31.38 -15.16
CA SER A 354 -31.98 -30.30 -14.74
C SER A 354 -31.49 -29.42 -13.58
N ARG A 355 -30.37 -29.77 -12.92
CA ARG A 355 -29.96 -29.09 -11.68
C ARG A 355 -29.11 -27.84 -11.96
N LEU A 356 -29.39 -26.73 -11.28
CA LEU A 356 -28.49 -25.57 -11.25
C LEU A 356 -27.17 -26.01 -10.62
N HIS A 357 -26.13 -26.21 -11.45
CA HIS A 357 -24.80 -26.50 -10.93
C HIS A 357 -24.26 -25.25 -10.26
N THR A 358 -24.43 -25.10 -8.94
CA THR A 358 -23.83 -24.00 -8.16
C THR A 358 -22.30 -23.99 -8.22
N ALA A 359 -21.68 -25.10 -8.66
CA ALA A 359 -20.28 -25.16 -9.04
C ALA A 359 -19.90 -24.19 -10.19
N LEU A 360 -20.89 -23.69 -10.95
CA LEU A 360 -20.71 -22.65 -12.00
C LEU A 360 -20.62 -21.22 -11.44
N PHE A 361 -20.69 -21.04 -10.12
CA PHE A 361 -20.66 -19.73 -9.46
C PHE A 361 -19.59 -19.65 -8.36
N SER A 362 -18.49 -20.39 -8.52
CA SER A 362 -17.43 -20.46 -7.53
C SER A 362 -16.57 -19.19 -7.46
N ASP A 363 -16.66 -18.30 -8.45
CA ASP A 363 -15.96 -17.01 -8.47
C ASP A 363 -16.92 -15.80 -8.50
N THR A 364 -16.51 -14.70 -7.86
CA THR A 364 -17.18 -13.40 -7.87
C THR A 364 -17.49 -12.94 -9.30
N GLY A 365 -16.56 -13.18 -10.24
CA GLY A 365 -16.72 -12.80 -11.63
C GLY A 365 -17.87 -13.52 -12.34
N GLU A 366 -18.21 -14.74 -11.94
CA GLU A 366 -19.35 -15.50 -12.48
C GLU A 366 -20.67 -14.98 -11.93
N LEU A 367 -20.74 -14.70 -10.63
CA LEU A 367 -21.91 -14.06 -10.01
C LEU A 367 -22.18 -12.68 -10.61
N VAL A 368 -21.14 -11.90 -10.90
CA VAL A 368 -21.28 -10.60 -11.56
C VAL A 368 -21.77 -10.75 -13.00
N ARG A 369 -21.31 -11.77 -13.75
CA ARG A 369 -21.82 -12.08 -15.10
C ARG A 369 -23.29 -12.48 -15.07
N LEU A 370 -23.69 -13.33 -14.14
CA LEU A 370 -25.08 -13.71 -13.91
C LEU A 370 -25.96 -12.48 -13.57
N ALA A 371 -25.48 -11.62 -12.66
CA ALA A 371 -26.20 -10.41 -12.27
C ALA A 371 -26.38 -9.42 -13.43
N ARG A 372 -25.38 -9.28 -14.31
CA ARG A 372 -25.50 -8.47 -15.52
C ARG A 372 -26.47 -9.08 -16.53
N ALA A 373 -26.42 -10.39 -16.77
CA ALA A 373 -27.36 -11.08 -17.65
C ALA A 373 -28.81 -10.92 -17.16
N LEU A 374 -29.02 -10.99 -15.84
CA LEU A 374 -30.31 -10.76 -15.20
C LEU A 374 -30.82 -9.32 -15.36
N ALA A 375 -29.92 -8.34 -15.35
CA ALA A 375 -30.27 -6.93 -15.46
C ALA A 375 -30.49 -6.47 -16.90
N GLY A 376 -29.75 -7.03 -17.87
CA GLY A 376 -29.70 -6.53 -19.25
C GLY A 376 -30.44 -7.37 -20.28
N SER A 377 -30.84 -8.61 -19.98
CA SER A 377 -31.41 -9.50 -20.99
C SER A 377 -32.93 -9.33 -21.16
N PRO A 378 -33.43 -9.08 -22.39
CA PRO A 378 -34.87 -9.05 -22.66
C PRO A 378 -35.54 -10.41 -22.46
N VAL A 379 -34.80 -11.51 -22.59
CA VAL A 379 -35.29 -12.88 -22.31
C VAL A 379 -35.64 -13.05 -20.84
N VAL A 380 -34.81 -12.50 -19.93
CA VAL A 380 -35.07 -12.54 -18.49
C VAL A 380 -36.24 -11.62 -18.13
N SER A 381 -36.37 -10.45 -18.77
CA SER A 381 -37.54 -9.57 -18.61
C SER A 381 -38.83 -10.23 -19.12
N ALA A 382 -38.78 -10.94 -20.25
CA ALA A 382 -39.92 -11.70 -20.76
C ALA A 382 -40.31 -12.85 -19.81
N ALA A 383 -39.33 -13.55 -19.23
CA ALA A 383 -39.58 -14.54 -18.18
C ALA A 383 -40.21 -13.89 -16.93
N ARG A 384 -39.82 -12.64 -16.61
CA ARG A 384 -40.44 -11.84 -15.55
C ARG A 384 -41.89 -11.45 -15.86
N GLU A 385 -42.30 -11.30 -17.11
CA GLU A 385 -43.64 -10.84 -17.49
C GLU A 385 -44.60 -12.00 -17.83
N GLY A 386 -44.11 -13.04 -18.50
CA GLY A 386 -44.91 -14.20 -18.92
C GLY A 386 -45.53 -14.97 -17.76
N THR A 387 -44.82 -15.08 -16.64
CA THR A 387 -45.33 -15.73 -15.42
C THR A 387 -46.24 -14.83 -14.57
N ALA A 388 -46.19 -13.51 -14.74
CA ALA A 388 -47.11 -12.59 -14.07
C ALA A 388 -48.53 -12.67 -14.67
N ARG A 389 -48.65 -13.04 -15.94
CA ARG A 389 -49.95 -13.26 -16.61
C ARG A 389 -50.61 -14.58 -16.18
N THR A 390 -49.85 -15.66 -16.01
CA THR A 390 -50.38 -16.95 -15.52
C THR A 390 -50.71 -16.97 -14.02
N ALA A 391 -50.29 -15.95 -13.26
CA ALA A 391 -50.63 -15.80 -11.85
C ALA A 391 -51.94 -15.02 -11.58
N ARG A 392 -52.48 -14.33 -12.60
CA ARG A 392 -53.71 -13.51 -12.52
C ARG A 392 -54.91 -14.16 -13.22
N SER A 393 -54.70 -15.26 -13.93
CA SER A 393 -55.75 -16.19 -14.36
C SER A 393 -55.95 -17.24 -13.29
#